data_AF-A0A357V1L9-F1
#
_entry.id   AF-A0A357V1L9-F1
#
_cell.length_a   1.000
_cell.length_b   1.000
_cell.length_c   1.000
_cell.angle_alpha   90.00
_cell.angle_beta   90.00
_cell.angle_gamma   90.00
#
_symmetry.space_group_name_H-M   'P 1'
#
loop_
_entity.id
_entity.type
_entity.pdbx_description
1 polymer ?
#
loop_
_entity_poly.entity_id
_entity_poly.type
_entity_poly.pdbx_seq_one_letter_code
_entity_poly.pdbx_strand_id
1 'polypeptide(L)'
;MADSSPGGGEHLKLLTRLKNWKGGTEEPNHLILVSFSTLGMTEEEDKQLRKKTDESYERCRERRAAEVYRLTSTDTALLMKLNDYNQMEWTSELKVDLIRVIQQNFPEYFSQIDQSRMLRIINLQGRIGNAIKFLETFDDRA
;
A
#
# COMPACT_ATOMS: atom_id res chain seq x y z
N MET A 1 -12.66 -10.67 25.11
CA MET A 1 -12.90 -10.78 23.66
C MET A 1 -12.03 -9.72 23.02
N ALA A 2 -10.93 -10.12 22.37
CA ALA A 2 -9.96 -9.18 21.82
C ALA A 2 -10.44 -8.77 20.43
N ASP A 3 -11.05 -7.60 20.36
CA ASP A 3 -11.41 -6.96 19.09
C ASP A 3 -10.10 -6.56 18.40
N SER A 4 -9.73 -7.35 17.40
CA SER A 4 -8.49 -7.15 16.66
C SER A 4 -8.80 -6.13 15.56
N SER A 5 -8.46 -4.86 15.79
CA SER A 5 -8.61 -3.81 14.79
C SER A 5 -8.03 -4.27 13.44
N PRO A 6 -8.76 -4.16 12.30
CA PRO A 6 -8.43 -4.84 11.03
C PRO A 6 -7.11 -4.46 10.33
N GLY A 7 -6.21 -3.69 10.95
CA GLY A 7 -4.91 -3.30 10.41
C GLY A 7 -3.76 -3.20 11.42
N GLY A 8 -4.03 -3.27 12.73
CA GLY A 8 -3.05 -2.89 13.76
C GLY A 8 -1.78 -3.75 13.84
N GLY A 9 -1.84 -5.01 13.39
CA GLY A 9 -0.68 -5.91 13.44
C GLY A 9 0.27 -5.79 12.24
N GLU A 10 -0.25 -5.48 11.05
CA GLU A 10 0.53 -5.50 9.80
C GLU A 10 1.41 -4.27 9.67
N HIS A 11 0.97 -3.12 10.18
CA HIS A 11 1.81 -1.94 10.32
C HIS A 11 3.06 -2.22 11.18
N LEU A 12 2.89 -2.79 12.37
CA LEU A 12 4.01 -3.11 13.27
C LEU A 12 4.95 -4.15 12.66
N LYS A 13 4.40 -5.14 11.94
CA LYS A 13 5.20 -6.11 11.18
C LYS A 13 6.03 -5.42 10.11
N LEU A 14 5.44 -4.51 9.32
CA LEU A 14 6.16 -3.75 8.32
C LEU A 14 7.24 -2.86 8.96
N LEU A 15 6.92 -2.15 10.03
CA LEU A 15 7.88 -1.32 10.75
C LEU A 15 9.07 -2.15 11.23
N THR A 16 8.80 -3.32 11.82
CA THR A 16 9.83 -4.27 12.24
C THR A 16 10.64 -4.80 11.05
N ARG A 17 9.98 -5.10 9.93
CA ARG A 17 10.61 -5.54 8.68
C ARG A 17 11.57 -4.49 8.13
N LEU A 18 11.19 -3.21 8.14
CA LEU A 18 12.03 -2.10 7.68
C LEU A 18 13.16 -1.79 8.65
N LYS A 19 12.93 -1.86 9.98
CA LYS A 19 13.98 -1.67 10.99
C LYS A 19 15.07 -2.74 10.91
N ASN A 20 14.70 -3.96 10.49
CA ASN A 20 15.62 -5.07 10.28
C ASN A 20 16.13 -5.19 8.84
N TRP A 21 15.80 -4.23 7.97
CA TRP A 21 16.21 -4.25 6.57
C TRP A 21 17.71 -4.05 6.45
N LYS A 22 18.40 -5.04 5.88
CA LYS A 22 19.87 -5.04 5.72
C LYS A 22 20.32 -4.51 4.36
N GLY A 23 19.39 -4.39 3.42
CA GLY A 23 19.68 -4.12 2.01
C GLY A 23 20.40 -5.28 1.32
N GLY A 24 20.80 -5.04 0.08
CA GLY A 24 21.42 -6.05 -0.77
C GLY A 24 20.57 -6.40 -1.99
N THR A 25 21.04 -7.37 -2.77
CA THR A 25 20.41 -7.72 -4.05
C THR A 25 19.11 -8.49 -3.85
N GLU A 26 18.99 -9.32 -2.82
CA GLU A 26 17.81 -10.17 -2.61
C GLU A 26 16.69 -9.49 -1.82
N GLU A 27 16.98 -8.37 -1.17
CA GLU A 27 16.00 -7.61 -0.40
C GLU A 27 15.11 -6.75 -1.31
N PRO A 28 13.83 -6.57 -0.97
CA PRO A 28 13.00 -5.53 -1.57
C PRO A 28 13.65 -4.16 -1.45
N ASN A 29 13.61 -3.38 -2.51
CA ASN A 29 14.24 -2.06 -2.58
C ASN A 29 13.23 -0.92 -2.74
N HIS A 30 11.94 -1.21 -2.88
CA HIS A 30 10.88 -0.22 -2.99
C HIS A 30 9.74 -0.51 -2.02
N LEU A 31 9.32 0.52 -1.30
CA LEU A 31 8.06 0.56 -0.57
C LEU A 31 7.07 1.40 -1.38
N ILE A 32 5.93 0.80 -1.72
CA ILE A 32 4.82 1.46 -2.39
C ILE A 32 3.66 1.57 -1.41
N LEU A 33 3.16 2.78 -1.24
CA LEU A 33 2.03 3.09 -0.38
C LEU A 33 0.84 3.40 -1.27
N VAL A 34 -0.22 2.64 -1.10
CA VAL A 34 -1.53 2.88 -1.68
C VAL A 34 -2.40 3.50 -0.61
N SER A 35 -3.03 4.63 -0.90
CA SER A 35 -3.98 5.26 0.02
C SER A 35 -5.27 5.68 -0.67
N PHE A 36 -6.38 5.31 -0.04
CA PHE A 36 -7.73 5.77 -0.37
C PHE A 36 -8.38 6.55 0.76
N SER A 37 -7.62 6.87 1.82
CA SER A 37 -8.11 7.57 3.02
C SER A 37 -8.80 8.90 2.72
N THR A 38 -8.44 9.57 1.63
CA THR A 38 -9.02 10.87 1.24
C THR A 38 -10.41 10.78 0.63
N LEU A 39 -10.91 9.58 0.31
CA LEU A 39 -12.23 9.40 -0.31
C LEU A 39 -13.37 9.52 0.70
N GLY A 40 -13.08 9.42 2.01
CA GLY A 40 -14.08 9.65 3.07
C GLY A 40 -15.27 8.70 3.03
N MET A 41 -15.04 7.46 2.57
CA MET A 41 -16.04 6.40 2.49
C MET A 41 -16.58 6.01 3.87
N THR A 42 -17.77 5.42 3.89
CA THR A 42 -18.32 4.77 5.08
C THR A 42 -17.55 3.50 5.43
N GLU A 43 -17.64 3.04 6.67
CA GLU A 43 -16.95 1.82 7.13
C GLU A 43 -17.33 0.57 6.31
N GLU A 44 -18.57 0.50 5.81
CA GLU A 44 -19.02 -0.62 4.98
C GLU A 44 -18.42 -0.56 3.56
N GLU A 45 -18.37 0.63 2.96
CA GLU A 45 -17.71 0.85 1.67
C GLU A 45 -16.20 0.56 1.77
N ASP A 46 -15.57 0.96 2.85
CA ASP A 46 -14.18 0.64 3.18
C ASP A 46 -13.92 -0.88 3.23
N LYS A 47 -14.82 -1.66 3.85
CA LYS A 47 -14.74 -3.13 3.88
C LYS A 47 -14.87 -3.73 2.48
N GLN A 48 -15.77 -3.18 1.66
CA GLN A 48 -15.94 -3.62 0.28
C GLN A 48 -14.71 -3.27 -0.58
N LEU A 49 -14.18 -2.06 -0.43
CA LEU A 49 -12.97 -1.60 -1.08
C LEU A 49 -11.78 -2.50 -0.72
N ARG A 50 -11.63 -2.84 0.55
CA ARG A 50 -10.60 -3.78 1.02
C ARG A 50 -10.66 -5.09 0.25
N LYS A 51 -11.84 -5.71 0.15
CA LYS A 51 -12.05 -6.97 -0.57
C LYS A 51 -11.68 -6.86 -2.06
N LYS A 52 -12.06 -5.77 -2.72
CA LYS A 52 -11.79 -5.56 -4.15
C LYS A 52 -10.32 -5.24 -4.43
N THR A 53 -9.67 -4.51 -3.54
CA THR A 53 -8.24 -4.20 -3.66
C THR A 53 -7.36 -5.40 -3.32
N ASP A 54 -7.79 -6.27 -2.40
CA ASP A 54 -7.10 -7.55 -2.08
C ASP A 54 -6.87 -8.39 -3.34
N GLU A 55 -7.86 -8.51 -4.24
CA GLU A 55 -7.70 -9.23 -5.51
C GLU A 55 -6.59 -8.64 -6.39
N SER A 56 -6.38 -7.32 -6.36
CA SER A 56 -5.32 -6.65 -7.09
C SER A 56 -3.95 -6.83 -6.44
N TYR A 57 -3.92 -6.87 -5.11
CA TYR A 57 -2.68 -7.09 -4.36
C TYR A 57 -2.23 -8.54 -4.39
N GLU A 58 -3.13 -9.52 -4.43
CA GLU A 58 -2.77 -10.93 -4.62
C GLU A 58 -2.12 -11.16 -5.99
N ARG A 59 -2.58 -10.50 -7.05
CA ARG A 59 -1.86 -10.51 -8.34
C ARG A 59 -0.43 -9.96 -8.22
N CYS A 60 -0.22 -8.95 -7.37
CA CYS A 60 1.12 -8.42 -7.10
C CYS A 60 1.99 -9.41 -6.32
N ARG A 61 1.42 -10.13 -5.35
CA ARG A 61 2.10 -11.21 -4.61
C ARG A 61 2.56 -12.31 -5.56
N GLU A 62 1.64 -12.85 -6.36
CA GLU A 62 1.91 -13.99 -7.24
C GLU A 62 2.92 -13.67 -8.34
N ARG A 63 2.74 -12.54 -9.03
CA ARG A 63 3.55 -12.23 -10.22
C ARG A 63 4.91 -11.64 -9.89
N ARG A 64 5.04 -10.99 -8.72
CA ARG A 64 6.19 -10.12 -8.42
C ARG A 64 6.78 -10.34 -7.03
N ALA A 65 6.33 -11.35 -6.31
CA ALA A 65 6.76 -11.65 -4.94
C ALA A 65 6.66 -10.44 -4.00
N ALA A 66 5.64 -9.60 -4.18
CA ALA A 66 5.40 -8.44 -3.33
C ALA A 66 5.00 -8.89 -1.92
N GLU A 67 5.62 -8.34 -0.89
CA GLU A 67 5.13 -8.46 0.47
C GLU A 67 4.05 -7.37 0.68
N VAL A 68 2.82 -7.76 1.02
CA VAL A 68 1.68 -6.82 1.15
C VAL A 68 1.28 -6.71 2.61
N TYR A 69 1.21 -5.47 3.10
CA TYR A 69 0.93 -5.11 4.49
C TYR A 69 -0.26 -4.15 4.53
N ARG A 70 -1.33 -4.53 5.22
CA ARG A 70 -2.54 -3.70 5.35
C ARG A 70 -2.35 -2.70 6.49
N LEU A 71 -2.28 -1.41 6.20
CA LEU A 71 -2.03 -0.39 7.24
C LEU A 71 -3.32 0.05 7.93
N THR A 72 -4.37 0.31 7.15
CA THR A 72 -5.73 0.63 7.62
C THR A 72 -6.77 -0.08 6.75
N SER A 73 -8.06 0.23 6.90
CA SER A 73 -9.11 -0.23 5.99
C SER A 73 -8.84 0.19 4.52
N THR A 74 -8.36 1.41 4.32
CA THR A 74 -8.17 2.03 2.99
C THR A 74 -6.73 2.05 2.51
N ASP A 75 -5.76 1.87 3.41
CA ASP A 75 -4.35 2.08 3.11
C ASP A 75 -3.56 0.77 3.15
N THR A 76 -2.70 0.57 2.16
CA THR A 76 -1.92 -0.65 1.99
C THR A 76 -0.49 -0.31 1.58
N ALA A 77 0.46 -0.99 2.19
CA ALA A 77 1.87 -0.95 1.81
C ALA A 77 2.25 -2.22 1.05
N LEU A 78 2.99 -2.06 -0.03
CA LEU A 78 3.59 -3.14 -0.80
C LEU A 78 5.10 -2.96 -0.78
N LEU A 79 5.82 -3.99 -0.36
CA LEU A 79 7.26 -4.03 -0.33
C LEU A 79 7.72 -5.00 -1.43
N MET A 80 8.51 -4.50 -2.38
CA MET A 80 8.94 -5.30 -3.53
C MET A 80 10.27 -4.85 -4.11
N LYS A 81 10.83 -5.73 -4.95
CA LYS A 81 12.06 -5.47 -5.69
C LYS A 81 11.72 -4.96 -7.09
N LEU A 82 12.09 -3.72 -7.36
CA LEU A 82 11.92 -3.05 -8.65
C LEU A 82 13.27 -2.55 -9.17
N ASN A 83 13.39 -2.44 -10.49
CA ASN A 83 14.46 -1.73 -11.16
C ASN A 83 13.86 -0.53 -11.90
N ASP A 84 14.70 0.41 -12.35
CA ASP A 84 14.23 1.65 -12.99
C ASP A 84 13.31 1.38 -14.20
N TYR A 85 13.55 0.27 -14.92
CA TYR A 85 12.77 -0.12 -16.09
C TYR A 85 11.36 -0.58 -15.72
N ASN A 86 11.24 -1.51 -14.76
CA ASN A 86 9.94 -2.10 -14.40
C ASN A 86 9.17 -1.27 -13.37
N GLN A 87 9.82 -0.32 -12.68
CA GLN A 87 9.14 0.53 -11.69
C GLN A 87 8.05 1.37 -12.35
N MET A 88 8.34 2.05 -13.45
CA MET A 88 7.37 2.92 -14.12
C MET A 88 6.20 2.13 -14.69
N GLU A 89 6.48 1.03 -15.38
CA GLU A 89 5.48 0.12 -15.93
C GLU A 89 4.56 -0.39 -14.83
N TRP A 90 5.14 -0.99 -13.79
CA TRP A 90 4.37 -1.62 -12.72
C TRP A 90 3.55 -0.62 -11.91
N THR A 91 4.12 0.54 -11.60
CA THR A 91 3.38 1.58 -10.86
C THR A 91 2.21 2.12 -11.68
N SER A 92 2.34 2.16 -13.01
CA SER A 92 1.26 2.55 -13.92
C SER A 92 0.19 1.46 -14.01
N GLU A 93 0.58 0.19 -14.13
CA GLU A 93 -0.35 -0.95 -14.13
C GLU A 93 -1.16 -1.02 -12.84
N LEU A 94 -0.47 -0.97 -11.68
CA LEU A 94 -1.16 -0.98 -10.38
C LEU A 94 -2.08 0.23 -10.24
N LYS A 95 -1.65 1.42 -10.68
CA LYS A 95 -2.48 2.62 -10.67
C LYS A 95 -3.77 2.42 -11.46
N VAL A 96 -3.67 1.91 -12.69
CA VAL A 96 -4.82 1.68 -13.57
C VAL A 96 -5.77 0.63 -12.97
N ASP A 97 -5.23 -0.48 -12.46
CA ASP A 97 -6.03 -1.54 -11.83
C ASP A 97 -6.82 -1.01 -10.63
N LEU A 98 -6.16 -0.24 -9.76
CA LEU A 98 -6.77 0.36 -8.58
C LEU A 98 -7.83 1.42 -8.92
N ILE A 99 -7.54 2.26 -9.92
CA ILE A 99 -8.51 3.26 -10.41
C ILE A 99 -9.75 2.57 -11.00
N ARG A 100 -9.57 1.46 -11.73
CA ARG A 100 -10.68 0.66 -12.24
C ARG A 100 -11.53 0.06 -11.13
N VAL A 101 -10.92 -0.38 -10.02
CA VAL A 101 -11.66 -0.85 -8.85
C VAL A 101 -12.60 0.24 -8.33
N ILE A 102 -12.12 1.47 -8.15
CA ILE A 102 -12.97 2.59 -7.74
C ILE A 102 -14.04 2.88 -8.79
N GLN A 103 -13.67 3.01 -10.06
CA GLN A 103 -14.60 3.34 -11.13
C GLN A 103 -15.76 2.35 -11.26
N GLN A 104 -15.51 1.06 -11.04
CA GLN A 104 -16.50 0.00 -11.24
C GLN A 104 -17.39 -0.24 -10.01
N ASN A 105 -16.86 -0.04 -8.80
CA ASN A 105 -17.55 -0.41 -7.56
C ASN A 105 -18.01 0.80 -6.75
N PHE A 106 -17.38 1.96 -6.94
CA PHE A 106 -17.55 3.20 -6.16
C PHE A 106 -17.52 4.43 -7.09
N PRO A 107 -18.32 4.47 -8.18
CA PRO A 107 -18.21 5.48 -9.24
C PRO A 107 -18.38 6.92 -8.73
N GLU A 108 -19.15 7.13 -7.67
CA GLU A 108 -19.37 8.42 -7.02
C GLU A 108 -18.10 9.03 -6.40
N TYR A 109 -17.13 8.19 -6.04
CA TYR A 109 -15.83 8.63 -5.49
C TYR A 109 -14.75 8.79 -6.55
N PHE A 110 -15.01 8.35 -7.80
CA PHE A 110 -14.00 8.33 -8.87
C PHE A 110 -13.41 9.72 -9.18
N SER A 111 -14.26 10.75 -9.24
CA SER A 111 -13.83 12.13 -9.48
C SER A 111 -13.03 12.73 -8.32
N GLN A 112 -13.08 12.10 -7.14
CA GLN A 112 -12.44 12.55 -5.91
C GLN A 112 -11.05 11.92 -5.72
N ILE A 113 -10.66 10.98 -6.57
CA ILE A 113 -9.34 10.34 -6.50
C ILE A 113 -8.25 11.36 -6.81
N ASP A 114 -7.47 11.74 -5.79
CA ASP A 114 -6.20 12.42 -5.99
C ASP A 114 -5.13 11.42 -6.42
N GLN A 115 -4.96 11.28 -7.74
CA GLN A 115 -3.99 10.34 -8.34
C GLN A 115 -2.53 10.64 -7.96
N SER A 116 -2.23 11.85 -7.48
CA SER A 116 -0.89 12.22 -6.99
C SER A 116 -0.63 11.69 -5.58
N ARG A 117 -1.68 11.47 -4.79
CA ARG A 117 -1.63 10.95 -3.42
C ARG A 117 -1.97 9.48 -3.31
N MET A 118 -2.69 8.93 -4.29
CA MET A 118 -3.14 7.53 -4.28
C MET A 118 -1.98 6.53 -4.20
N LEU A 119 -0.86 6.82 -4.88
CA LEU A 119 0.31 5.96 -4.93
C LEU A 119 1.57 6.77 -4.62
N ARG A 120 2.25 6.41 -3.53
CA ARG A 120 3.55 6.98 -3.16
C ARG A 120 4.61 5.89 -3.18
N ILE A 121 5.68 6.12 -3.95
CA ILE A 121 6.80 5.17 -4.07
C ILE A 121 8.00 5.72 -3.32
N ILE A 122 8.63 4.88 -2.50
CA ILE A 122 9.84 5.19 -1.76
C ILE A 122 10.89 4.16 -2.13
N ASN A 123 11.94 4.60 -2.83
CA ASN A 123 13.15 3.79 -2.99
C ASN A 123 13.84 3.71 -1.62
N LEU A 124 13.94 2.50 -1.08
CA LEU A 124 14.51 2.22 0.23
C LEU A 124 16.03 2.40 0.25
N GLN A 125 16.70 2.22 -0.89
CA GLN A 125 18.12 2.50 -1.03
C GLN A 125 18.36 3.99 -0.81
N GLY A 126 18.98 4.32 0.32
CA GLY A 126 19.25 5.70 0.74
C GLY A 126 18.06 6.45 1.38
N ARG A 127 16.85 5.87 1.43
CA ARG A 127 15.68 6.51 2.10
C ARG A 127 14.92 5.61 3.07
N ILE A 128 15.49 4.47 3.49
CA ILE A 128 14.92 3.59 4.52
C ILE A 128 14.51 4.35 5.79
N GLY A 129 15.33 5.31 6.25
CA GLY A 129 15.02 6.13 7.42
C GLY A 129 13.77 6.99 7.24
N ASN A 130 13.49 7.47 6.02
CA ASN A 130 12.27 8.23 5.72
C ASN A 130 11.04 7.31 5.69
N ALA A 131 11.19 6.07 5.19
CA ALA A 131 10.12 5.08 5.22
C ALA A 131 9.77 4.67 6.65
N ILE A 132 10.78 4.44 7.50
CA ILE A 132 10.58 4.13 8.93
C ILE A 132 9.87 5.28 9.64
N LYS A 133 10.39 6.51 9.52
CA LYS A 133 9.76 7.70 10.13
C LYS A 133 8.32 7.90 9.65
N PHE A 134 8.06 7.69 8.37
CA PHE A 134 6.72 7.76 7.82
C PHE A 134 5.78 6.78 8.53
N LEU A 135 6.18 5.50 8.66
CA LEU A 135 5.35 4.50 9.35
C LEU A 135 5.18 4.82 10.83
N GLU A 136 6.23 5.28 11.52
CA GLU A 136 6.12 5.71 12.92
C GLU A 136 5.08 6.82 13.09
N THR A 137 5.07 7.81 12.20
CA THR A 137 4.05 8.88 12.22
C THR A 137 2.68 8.47 11.69
N PHE A 138 2.58 7.32 11.03
CA PHE A 138 1.31 6.79 10.52
C PHE A 138 0.48 6.18 11.65
N ASP A 139 1.14 5.53 12.62
CA ASP A 139 0.51 4.98 13.83
C ASP A 139 -0.12 6.10 14.69
N ASP A 140 0.57 7.23 14.81
CA ASP A 140 0.07 8.41 15.57
C ASP A 140 -1.22 9.04 14.98
N ARG A 141 -1.63 8.62 13.76
CA ARG A 141 -2.79 9.19 13.03
C ARG A 141 -3.92 8.18 12.78
N ALA A 142 -3.68 6.89 13.00
CA ALA A 142 -4.65 5.81 12.84
C ALA A 142 -5.46 5.61 14.13
#